data_AF-A0A1I5MH75-F1
#
_entry.id   AF-A0A1I5MH75-F1
#
_cell.length_a   1.000
_cell.length_b   1.000
_cell.length_c   1.000
_cell.angle_alpha   90.00
_cell.angle_beta   90.00
_cell.angle_gamma   90.00
#
_symmetry.space_group_name_H-M   'P 1'
#
loop_
_entity.id
_entity.type
_entity.pdbx_description
1 polymer ?
#
loop_
_entity_poly.entity_id
_entity_poly.type
_entity_poly.pdbx_seq_one_letter_code
_entity_poly.pdbx_strand_id
1 'polypeptide(L)'
;MKIFINIIAGIAFIMQSVSFVLNALIQKKPECAINSLYSYFVVTAFFCSVLVVVLFVIMYNFNFKFLKIKILNCFFFLVGLLGTYIHIWQLFMHHDFVLISFVLLLYDIYIFCKILGNLLVKTGNAVKNGNIVRRELNLTERVEEKKHYENPGRF
;
A
#
# COMPACT_ATOMS: atom_id res chain seq x y z
N MET A 1 -18.74 -1.34 -13.78
CA MET A 1 -17.86 -2.03 -12.80
C MET A 1 -17.31 -1.10 -11.72
N LYS A 2 -16.74 0.07 -12.05
CA LYS A 2 -16.18 0.97 -11.02
C LYS A 2 -17.18 1.41 -9.95
N ILE A 3 -18.39 1.77 -10.38
CA ILE A 3 -19.49 2.17 -9.50
C ILE A 3 -19.84 1.05 -8.52
N PHE A 4 -19.98 -0.19 -8.99
CA PHE A 4 -20.29 -1.35 -8.16
C PHE A 4 -19.22 -1.58 -7.08
N ILE A 5 -17.94 -1.52 -7.46
CA ILE A 5 -16.81 -1.70 -6.54
C ILE A 5 -16.75 -0.57 -5.49
N ASN A 6 -17.03 0.67 -5.88
CA ASN A 6 -17.12 1.80 -4.94
C ASN A 6 -18.33 1.67 -4.00
N ILE A 7 -19.46 1.13 -4.47
CA ILE A 7 -20.63 0.87 -3.62
C ILE A 7 -20.27 -0.16 -2.55
N ILE A 8 -19.57 -1.25 -2.90
CA ILE A 8 -19.10 -2.24 -1.91
C ILE A 8 -18.16 -1.59 -0.90
N ALA A 9 -17.25 -0.73 -1.35
CA ALA A 9 -16.33 -0.01 -0.46
C ALA A 9 -17.09 0.92 0.51
N GLY A 10 -18.14 1.59 0.01
CA GLY A 10 -19.04 2.40 0.83
C GLY A 10 -19.80 1.57 1.86
N ILE A 11 -20.32 0.40 1.49
CA ILE A 11 -21.00 -0.51 2.42
C ILE A 11 -20.05 -0.99 3.52
N ALA A 12 -18.84 -1.42 3.15
CA ALA A 12 -17.82 -1.84 4.13
C ALA A 12 -17.48 -0.71 5.11
N PHE A 13 -17.35 0.52 4.61
CA PHE A 13 -17.11 1.70 5.44
C PHE A 13 -18.26 2.01 6.40
N ILE A 14 -19.51 1.98 5.91
CA ILE A 14 -20.70 2.23 6.74
C ILE A 14 -20.79 1.18 7.86
N MET A 15 -20.61 -0.09 7.53
CA MET A 15 -20.70 -1.17 8.52
C MET A 15 -19.61 -1.07 9.59
N GLN A 16 -18.37 -0.73 9.21
CA GLN A 16 -17.29 -0.51 10.18
C GLN A 16 -17.57 0.71 11.06
N SER A 17 -18.18 1.76 10.50
CA SER A 17 -18.61 2.95 11.26
C SER A 17 -19.71 2.62 12.27
N VAL A 18 -20.69 1.80 11.89
CA VAL A 18 -21.75 1.32 12.79
C VAL A 18 -21.14 0.48 13.92
N SER A 19 -20.22 -0.43 13.60
CA SER A 19 -19.51 -1.25 14.60
C SER A 19 -18.75 -0.38 15.61
N PHE A 20 -18.03 0.64 15.13
CA PHE A 20 -17.34 1.61 15.98
C PHE A 20 -18.30 2.38 16.89
N VAL A 21 -19.39 2.92 16.35
CA VAL A 21 -20.40 3.68 17.11
C VAL A 21 -21.05 2.80 18.16
N LEU A 22 -21.46 1.58 17.81
CA LEU A 22 -22.04 0.63 18.77
C LEU A 22 -21.05 0.27 19.87
N ASN A 23 -19.79 0.01 19.53
CA ASN A 23 -18.76 -0.29 20.51
C ASN A 23 -18.52 0.90 21.46
N ALA A 24 -18.48 2.13 20.95
CA ALA A 24 -18.33 3.34 21.75
C ALA A 24 -19.53 3.60 22.68
N LEU A 25 -20.75 3.32 22.21
CA LEU A 25 -21.98 3.49 22.99
C LEU A 25 -22.15 2.41 24.07
N ILE A 26 -21.72 1.17 23.79
CA ILE A 26 -21.82 0.03 24.71
C ILE A 26 -20.68 0.02 25.73
N GLN A 27 -19.65 0.85 25.52
CA GLN A 27 -18.46 0.91 26.36
C GLN A 27 -18.80 1.32 27.81
N LYS A 28 -19.11 0.33 28.65
CA LYS A 28 -19.14 0.48 30.10
C LYS A 28 -17.70 0.60 30.61
N LYS A 29 -17.54 1.21 31.79
CA LYS A 29 -16.24 1.33 32.47
C LYS A 29 -15.53 -0.03 32.44
N PRO A 30 -14.29 -0.13 31.91
CA PRO A 30 -13.68 -1.43 31.68
C PRO A 30 -13.45 -2.14 33.02
N GLU A 31 -14.10 -3.30 33.20
CA GLU A 31 -13.99 -4.12 34.40
C GLU A 31 -12.65 -4.86 34.49
N CYS A 32 -12.02 -5.12 33.33
CA CYS A 32 -10.76 -5.84 33.20
C CYS A 32 -9.85 -5.20 32.14
N ALA A 33 -8.53 -5.41 32.27
CA ALA A 33 -7.53 -4.92 31.32
C ALA A 33 -7.77 -5.42 29.88
N ILE A 34 -8.31 -6.63 29.72
CA ILE A 34 -8.65 -7.23 28.41
C ILE A 34 -9.74 -6.42 27.70
N ASN A 35 -10.79 -5.98 28.41
CA ASN A 35 -11.87 -5.16 27.84
C ASN A 35 -11.38 -3.77 27.43
N SER A 36 -10.40 -3.22 28.15
CA SER A 36 -9.74 -1.97 27.77
C SER A 36 -8.97 -2.15 26.46
N LEU A 37 -8.12 -3.18 26.40
CA LEU A 37 -7.31 -3.51 25.22
C LEU A 37 -8.17 -3.77 23.98
N TYR A 38 -9.29 -4.48 24.19
CA TYR A 38 -10.31 -4.75 23.20
C TYR A 38 -10.87 -3.46 22.59
N SER A 39 -11.27 -2.50 23.42
CA SER A 39 -11.86 -1.28 22.87
C SER A 39 -10.83 -0.43 22.11
N TYR A 40 -9.58 -0.39 22.57
CA TYR A 40 -8.50 0.24 21.80
C TYR A 40 -8.28 -0.46 20.46
N PHE A 41 -8.40 -1.79 20.43
CA PHE A 41 -8.30 -2.56 19.20
C PHE A 41 -9.42 -2.20 18.22
N VAL A 42 -10.69 -2.12 18.67
CA VAL A 42 -11.82 -1.74 17.81
C VAL A 42 -11.66 -0.33 17.24
N VAL A 43 -11.20 0.62 18.06
CA VAL A 43 -10.90 2.00 17.62
C VAL A 43 -9.81 2.00 16.56
N THR A 44 -8.72 1.26 16.79
CA THR A 44 -7.60 1.15 15.84
C THR A 44 -8.04 0.48 14.54
N ALA A 45 -8.88 -0.54 14.64
CA ALA A 45 -9.44 -1.24 13.48
C ALA A 45 -10.29 -0.30 12.62
N PHE A 46 -11.14 0.50 13.25
CA PHE A 46 -11.93 1.51 12.54
C PHE A 46 -11.05 2.49 11.75
N PHE A 47 -10.03 3.08 12.39
CA PHE A 47 -9.12 4.01 11.69
C PHE A 47 -8.36 3.33 10.55
N CYS A 48 -7.96 2.07 10.73
CA CYS A 48 -7.28 1.33 9.68
C CYS A 48 -8.20 1.06 8.49
N SER A 49 -9.44 0.62 8.73
CA SER A 49 -10.42 0.40 7.67
C SER A 49 -10.76 1.70 6.92
N VAL A 50 -10.86 2.83 7.62
CA VAL A 50 -11.08 4.16 6.99
C VAL A 50 -9.93 4.48 6.04
N LEU A 51 -8.69 4.33 6.49
CA LEU A 51 -7.50 4.58 5.67
C LEU A 51 -7.46 3.66 4.44
N VAL A 52 -7.75 2.37 4.62
CA VAL A 52 -7.77 1.38 3.53
C VAL A 52 -8.81 1.74 2.48
N VAL A 53 -10.04 2.08 2.89
CA VAL A 53 -11.11 2.45 1.94
C VAL A 53 -10.76 3.74 1.20
N VAL A 54 -10.23 4.76 1.90
CA VAL A 54 -9.80 6.02 1.27
C VAL A 54 -8.68 5.77 0.27
N LEU A 55 -7.66 5.00 0.65
CA LEU A 55 -6.57 4.62 -0.25
C LEU A 55 -7.07 3.85 -1.46
N PHE A 56 -7.97 2.89 -1.24
CA PHE A 56 -8.58 2.13 -2.32
C PHE A 56 -9.32 3.04 -3.31
N VAL A 57 -10.21 3.91 -2.82
CA VAL A 57 -10.98 4.84 -3.66
C VAL A 57 -10.04 5.74 -4.45
N ILE A 58 -8.99 6.27 -3.82
CA ILE A 58 -7.97 7.10 -4.47
C ILE A 58 -7.26 6.29 -5.55
N MET A 59 -6.71 5.11 -5.24
CA MET A 59 -5.93 4.28 -6.16
C MET A 59 -6.75 3.67 -7.32
N TYR A 60 -8.04 3.46 -7.10
CA TYR A 60 -8.93 2.79 -8.04
C TYR A 60 -9.65 3.78 -8.98
N ASN A 61 -10.09 4.93 -8.45
CA ASN A 61 -10.80 5.94 -9.24
C ASN A 61 -9.88 6.97 -9.86
N PHE A 62 -8.80 7.33 -9.16
CA PHE A 62 -7.87 8.33 -9.64
C PHE A 62 -6.56 7.66 -10.07
N ASN A 63 -6.09 8.00 -11.27
CA ASN A 63 -4.76 7.60 -11.74
C ASN A 63 -3.71 8.55 -11.16
N PHE A 64 -3.68 8.70 -9.82
CA PHE A 64 -2.88 9.72 -9.17
C PHE A 64 -1.38 9.45 -9.36
N LYS A 65 -0.69 10.45 -9.91
CA LYS A 65 0.78 10.48 -9.99
C LYS A 65 1.47 10.38 -8.62
N PHE A 66 0.75 10.54 -7.50
CA PHE A 66 1.27 10.40 -6.14
C PHE A 66 1.90 9.03 -5.86
N LEU A 67 1.37 7.95 -6.45
CA LEU A 67 1.97 6.61 -6.37
C LEU A 67 3.30 6.49 -7.13
N LYS A 68 3.75 7.54 -7.82
CA LYS A 68 5.08 7.57 -8.43
C LYS A 68 6.14 8.00 -7.42
N ILE A 69 5.77 8.59 -6.28
CA ILE A 69 6.72 9.02 -5.24
C ILE A 69 7.07 7.80 -4.37
N LYS A 70 8.36 7.46 -4.29
CA LYS A 70 8.85 6.22 -3.67
C LYS A 70 8.55 6.16 -2.16
N ILE A 71 8.70 7.30 -1.48
CA ILE A 71 8.41 7.45 -0.04
C ILE A 71 6.92 7.23 0.25
N LEU A 72 6.05 7.80 -0.58
CA LEU A 72 4.60 7.69 -0.41
C LEU A 72 4.13 6.24 -0.61
N ASN A 73 4.70 5.52 -1.58
CA ASN A 73 4.43 4.09 -1.76
C ASN A 73 4.88 3.24 -0.57
N CYS A 74 6.04 3.55 0.02
CA CYS A 74 6.52 2.85 1.21
C CYS A 74 5.58 3.09 2.41
N PHE A 75 5.14 4.33 2.59
CA PHE A 75 4.15 4.67 3.62
C PHE A 75 2.84 3.89 3.42
N PHE A 76 2.26 3.91 2.21
CA PHE A 76 1.04 3.15 1.92
C PHE A 76 1.23 1.64 2.02
N PHE A 77 2.43 1.13 1.76
CA PHE A 77 2.77 -0.27 1.97
C PHE A 77 2.71 -0.65 3.46
N LEU A 78 3.26 0.19 4.33
CA LEU A 78 3.18 0.00 5.78
C LEU A 78 1.72 0.08 6.27
N VAL A 79 0.94 1.02 5.76
CA VAL A 79 -0.50 1.12 6.08
C VAL A 79 -1.25 -0.13 5.63
N GLY A 80 -1.00 -0.64 4.42
CA GLY A 80 -1.63 -1.87 3.93
C GLY A 80 -1.26 -3.11 4.74
N LEU A 81 0.00 -3.23 5.18
CA LEU A 81 0.43 -4.30 6.08
C LEU A 81 -0.26 -4.23 7.45
N LEU A 82 -0.33 -3.03 8.02
CA LEU A 82 -1.01 -2.81 9.29
C LEU A 82 -2.51 -3.12 9.19
N GLY A 83 -3.15 -2.72 8.09
CA GLY A 83 -4.56 -3.05 7.78
C GLY A 83 -4.78 -4.54 7.68
N THR A 84 -3.93 -5.23 6.91
CA THR A 84 -3.99 -6.69 6.76
C THR A 84 -3.90 -7.39 8.12
N TYR A 85 -2.93 -6.99 8.95
CA TYR A 85 -2.75 -7.56 10.28
C TYR A 85 -3.99 -7.39 11.17
N ILE A 86 -4.54 -6.18 11.20
CA ILE A 86 -5.71 -5.83 12.00
C ILE A 86 -6.96 -6.57 11.50
N HIS A 87 -7.21 -6.62 10.19
CA HIS A 87 -8.39 -7.30 9.65
C HIS A 87 -8.29 -8.82 9.78
N ILE A 88 -7.10 -9.42 9.70
CA ILE A 88 -6.88 -10.83 10.05
C ILE A 88 -7.23 -11.06 11.52
N TRP A 89 -6.74 -10.22 12.42
CA TRP A 89 -7.06 -10.34 13.84
C TRP A 89 -8.56 -10.18 14.11
N GLN A 90 -9.21 -9.23 13.43
CA GLN A 90 -10.67 -9.07 13.46
C GLN A 90 -11.39 -10.33 12.95
N LEU A 91 -10.87 -11.00 11.91
CA LEU A 91 -11.45 -12.25 11.42
C LEU A 91 -11.37 -13.40 12.43
N PHE A 92 -10.26 -13.50 13.17
CA PHE A 92 -10.03 -14.59 14.14
C PHE A 92 -10.67 -14.35 15.51
N MET A 93 -10.69 -13.09 15.97
CA MET A 93 -11.23 -12.74 17.30
C MET A 93 -12.71 -12.30 17.25
N HIS A 94 -13.22 -11.88 16.09
CA HIS A 94 -14.60 -11.40 15.93
C HIS A 94 -15.38 -12.19 14.89
N HIS A 95 -16.28 -13.05 15.36
CA HIS A 95 -17.20 -13.79 14.49
C HIS A 95 -18.36 -12.93 13.95
N ASP A 96 -18.68 -11.79 14.58
CA ASP A 96 -19.85 -10.98 14.21
C ASP A 96 -19.65 -10.11 12.95
N PHE A 97 -18.40 -9.92 12.50
CA PHE A 97 -18.06 -9.05 11.37
C PHE A 97 -17.22 -9.75 10.29
N VAL A 98 -17.24 -11.08 10.25
CA VAL A 98 -16.42 -11.93 9.36
C VAL A 98 -16.50 -11.49 7.89
N LEU A 99 -17.70 -11.21 7.39
CA LEU A 99 -17.90 -10.81 6.00
C LEU A 99 -17.24 -9.47 5.66
N ILE A 100 -17.34 -8.49 6.57
CA ILE A 100 -16.78 -7.15 6.38
C ILE A 100 -15.25 -7.21 6.48
N SER A 101 -14.73 -7.95 7.47
CA SER A 101 -13.30 -8.21 7.60
C SER A 101 -12.74 -8.86 6.33
N PHE A 102 -13.47 -9.80 5.73
CA PHE A 102 -13.06 -10.46 4.48
C PHE A 102 -13.04 -9.48 3.29
N VAL A 103 -14.07 -8.64 3.15
CA VAL A 103 -14.12 -7.60 2.10
C VAL A 103 -12.98 -6.60 2.27
N LEU A 104 -12.71 -6.15 3.50
CA LEU A 104 -11.60 -5.24 3.80
C LEU A 104 -10.23 -5.90 3.52
N LEU A 105 -10.07 -7.17 3.85
CA LEU A 105 -8.86 -7.94 3.54
C LEU A 105 -8.61 -8.04 2.02
N LEU A 106 -9.67 -8.21 1.21
CA LEU A 106 -9.55 -8.17 -0.24
C LEU A 106 -9.06 -6.80 -0.75
N TYR A 107 -9.51 -5.71 -0.13
CA TYR A 107 -9.01 -4.38 -0.45
C TYR A 107 -7.54 -4.19 -0.05
N ASP A 108 -7.14 -4.69 1.12
CA ASP A 108 -5.75 -4.68 1.56
C ASP A 108 -4.84 -5.41 0.58
N ILE A 109 -5.22 -6.63 0.18
CA ILE A 109 -4.46 -7.44 -0.79
C ILE A 109 -4.37 -6.70 -2.12
N TYR A 110 -5.47 -6.10 -2.60
CA TYR A 110 -5.45 -5.33 -3.85
C TYR A 110 -4.48 -4.15 -3.77
N ILE A 111 -4.54 -3.36 -2.70
CA ILE A 111 -3.64 -2.23 -2.47
C ILE A 111 -2.20 -2.71 -2.42
N PHE A 112 -1.93 -3.77 -1.65
CA PHE A 112 -0.62 -4.37 -1.48
C PHE A 112 -0.04 -4.84 -2.82
N CYS A 113 -0.78 -5.64 -3.58
CA CYS A 113 -0.36 -6.13 -4.89
C CYS A 113 -0.08 -4.97 -5.86
N LYS A 114 -0.92 -3.92 -5.84
CA LYS A 114 -0.75 -2.77 -6.73
C LYS A 114 0.46 -1.91 -6.36
N ILE A 115 0.72 -1.70 -5.07
CA ILE A 115 1.92 -1.00 -4.60
C ILE A 115 3.18 -1.82 -4.93
N LEU A 116 3.15 -3.12 -4.66
CA LEU A 116 4.27 -4.03 -4.93
C LEU A 116 4.61 -4.08 -6.43
N GLY A 117 3.59 -4.20 -7.29
CA GLY A 117 3.78 -4.15 -8.75
C GLY A 117 4.42 -2.84 -9.20
N ASN A 118 3.97 -1.70 -8.67
CA ASN A 118 4.57 -0.40 -8.99
C ASN A 118 6.03 -0.29 -8.52
N LEU A 119 6.36 -0.84 -7.36
CA LEU A 119 7.73 -0.85 -6.84
C LEU A 119 8.66 -1.75 -7.68
N LEU A 120 8.18 -2.93 -8.07
CA LEU A 120 8.95 -3.88 -8.90
C LEU A 120 9.21 -3.34 -10.30
N VAL A 121 8.19 -2.82 -10.98
CA VAL A 121 8.33 -2.23 -12.33
C VAL A 121 9.29 -1.05 -12.31
N LYS A 122 9.19 -0.18 -11.30
CA LYS A 122 10.06 1.00 -11.19
C LYS A 122 11.52 0.62 -10.91
N THR A 123 11.75 -0.42 -10.11
CA THR A 123 13.09 -0.93 -9.82
C THR A 123 13.71 -1.60 -11.05
N GLY A 124 12.94 -2.40 -11.80
CA GLY A 124 13.39 -3.02 -13.04
C GLY A 124 13.79 -1.99 -14.11
N ASN A 125 13.01 -0.91 -14.26
CA ASN A 125 13.32 0.17 -15.19
C ASN A 125 14.56 0.98 -14.76
N ALA A 126 14.76 1.21 -13.46
CA ALA A 126 15.95 1.89 -12.95
C ALA A 126 17.22 1.08 -13.19
N VAL A 127 17.17 -0.25 -12.98
CA VAL A 127 18.28 -1.17 -13.26
C VAL A 127 18.58 -1.21 -14.77
N LYS A 128 17.55 -1.29 -15.61
CA LYS A 128 17.71 -1.29 -17.07
C LYS A 128 18.38 0.01 -17.57
N ASN A 129 17.93 1.17 -17.11
CA ASN A 129 18.54 2.45 -17.47
C ASN A 129 19.98 2.59 -16.95
N GLY A 130 20.27 2.14 -15.73
CA GLY A 130 21.64 2.14 -15.19
C GLY A 130 22.59 1.28 -16.02
N ASN A 131 22.13 0.12 -16.48
CA ASN A 131 22.92 -0.75 -17.35
C ASN A 131 23.14 -0.17 -18.75
N ILE A 132 22.16 0.57 -19.30
CA ILE A 132 22.31 1.28 -20.58
C ILE A 132 23.35 2.39 -20.45
N VAL A 133 23.24 3.25 -19.43
CA VAL A 133 24.19 4.35 -19.19
C VAL A 133 25.62 3.81 -18.99
N ARG A 134 25.78 2.71 -18.24
CA ARG A 134 27.09 2.06 -18.06
C ARG A 134 27.66 1.51 -19.38
N ARG A 135 26.83 0.98 -20.28
CA ARG A 135 27.29 0.51 -21.60
C ARG A 135 27.73 1.66 -22.50
N GLU A 136 27.00 2.76 -22.51
CA GLU A 136 27.34 3.98 -23.27
C GLU A 136 28.69 4.56 -22.80
N LEU A 137 28.90 4.65 -21.48
CA LEU A 137 30.19 5.09 -20.89
C LEU A 137 31.36 4.21 -21.33
N ASN A 138 31.22 2.88 -21.20
CA ASN A 138 32.27 1.94 -21.60
C ASN A 138 32.56 1.97 -23.11
N LEU A 139 31.55 2.25 -23.94
CA LEU A 139 31.72 2.42 -25.39
C LEU A 139 32.49 3.70 -25.71
N THR A 140 32.21 4.78 -24.97
CA THR A 140 32.86 6.08 -25.15
C THR A 140 34.34 6.01 -24.76
N GLU A 141 34.66 5.41 -23.61
CA GLU A 141 36.06 5.17 -23.18
C GLU A 141 36.86 4.35 -24.20
N ARG A 142 36.27 3.28 -24.75
CA ARG A 142 36.95 2.46 -25.79
C ARG A 142 37.19 3.23 -27.09
N VAL A 143 36.31 4.17 -27.44
CA VAL A 143 36.49 5.02 -28.63
C VAL A 143 37.60 6.05 -28.40
N GLU A 144 37.71 6.62 -27.19
CA GLU A 144 38.79 7.53 -26.83
C GLU A 144 40.16 6.82 -26.78
N GLU A 145 40.23 5.62 -26.18
CA GLU A 145 41.46 4.80 -26.22
C GLU A 145 41.90 4.52 -27.67
N LYS A 146 40.97 4.09 -28.54
CA LYS A 146 41.29 3.84 -29.94
C LYS A 146 41.84 5.08 -30.66
N LYS A 147 41.25 6.26 -30.44
CA LYS A 147 41.75 7.51 -31.02
C LYS A 147 43.15 7.87 -30.51
N HIS A 148 43.46 7.55 -29.26
CA HIS A 148 44.78 7.79 -28.69
C HIS A 148 45.86 6.89 -29.31
N TYR A 149 45.52 5.64 -29.65
CA TYR A 149 46.43 4.71 -30.32
C TYR A 149 46.57 4.92 -31.83
N GLU A 150 45.52 5.41 -32.51
CA GLU A 150 45.57 5.70 -33.96
C GLU A 150 46.23 7.05 -34.30
N ASN A 151 46.52 7.89 -33.30
CA ASN A 151 47.16 9.20 -33.51
C ASN A 151 48.31 9.48 -32.52
N PRO A 152 49.38 8.66 -32.51
CA PRO A 152 50.50 8.86 -31.57
C PRO A 152 51.39 10.07 -31.89
N GLY A 153 51.10 10.84 -32.96
CA GLY A 153 52.05 11.77 -33.58
C GLY A 153 51.59 13.21 -33.80
N ARG A 154 50.70 13.75 -32.97
CA ARG A 154 50.36 15.20 -33.04
C ARG A 154 50.94 15.96 -31.85
N PHE A 155 52.26 16.07 -31.82
CA PHE A 155 53.01 17.17 -31.20
C PHE A 155 53.70 17.96 -32.30
#